data_AF-A0A950E5G8-F1
#
_entry.id   AF-A0A950E5G8-F1
#
_cell.length_a   1.000
_cell.length_b   1.000
_cell.length_c   1.000
_cell.angle_alpha   90.00
_cell.angle_beta   90.00
_cell.angle_gamma   90.00
#
_symmetry.space_group_name_H-M   'P 1'
#
loop_
_entity.id
_entity.type
_entity.pdbx_description
1 polymer ?
#
loop_
_entity_poly.entity_id
_entity_poly.type
_entity_poly.pdbx_seq_one_letter_code
_entity_poly.pdbx_strand_id
1 'polypeptide(L)'
;MDPTEGYGRALTWSPQAPHYNIVHVLISWLVAGVSVFVAAAIVPHVSVGGFSDALAAAVLIAALNAVLPPIVAALRLPFTLALGFVLVLVLDAVMLLLASHITTRTIRVDNFWWALLASVVISASMLVLEVIFGANDDDTYSLRVIRRIARRQGGAARTDTPGIVFLEIDGLARPVLQRAIRDGNAPHMASWLERGTHRLDEWEPDLSSQTG
;
A
#
# COMPACT_ATOMS: atom_id res chain seq x y z
N MET A 1 -17.51 41.84 14.63
CA MET A 1 -17.39 40.45 14.14
C MET A 1 -17.43 39.57 15.37
N ASP A 2 -18.42 38.70 15.44
CA ASP A 2 -18.67 37.82 16.59
C ASP A 2 -17.61 36.69 16.61
N PRO A 3 -16.84 36.49 17.69
CA PRO A 3 -15.80 35.46 17.76
C PRO A 3 -16.34 34.02 17.83
N THR A 4 -17.66 33.83 17.87
CA THR A 4 -18.29 32.52 18.13
C THR A 4 -18.64 31.69 16.88
N GLU A 5 -18.52 32.23 15.67
CA GLU A 5 -18.98 31.53 14.45
C GLU A 5 -18.07 30.38 13.95
N GLY A 6 -16.90 30.14 14.57
CA GLY A 6 -15.90 29.19 14.05
C GLY A 6 -15.81 27.82 14.75
N TYR A 7 -16.23 27.71 16.01
CA TYR A 7 -16.03 26.51 16.82
C TYR A 7 -17.33 25.67 16.87
N GLY A 8 -17.31 24.47 16.28
CA GLY A 8 -18.45 23.53 16.34
C GLY A 8 -19.05 23.12 14.99
N ARG A 9 -18.44 23.47 13.85
CA ARG A 9 -18.84 22.84 12.57
C ARG A 9 -18.50 21.36 12.60
N ALA A 10 -19.53 20.52 12.59
CA ALA A 10 -19.38 19.09 12.42
C ALA A 10 -18.52 18.82 11.17
N LEU A 11 -17.45 18.04 11.34
CA LEU A 11 -16.65 17.55 10.22
C LEU A 11 -17.55 16.65 9.39
N THR A 12 -18.17 17.21 8.35
CA THR A 12 -18.94 16.44 7.38
C THR A 12 -17.93 15.65 6.55
N TRP A 13 -17.65 14.42 6.97
CA TRP A 13 -16.91 13.47 6.16
C TRP A 13 -17.69 13.27 4.86
N SER A 14 -17.17 13.79 3.76
CA SER A 14 -17.66 13.49 2.42
C SER A 14 -16.76 12.42 1.83
N PRO A 15 -17.27 11.23 1.46
CA PRO A 15 -16.47 10.22 0.77
C PRO A 15 -15.88 10.87 -0.49
N GLN A 16 -14.55 11.02 -0.53
CA GLN A 16 -13.87 11.43 -1.74
C GLN A 16 -13.80 10.21 -2.67
N ALA A 17 -14.21 10.38 -3.93
CA ALA A 17 -14.12 9.32 -4.91
C ALA A 17 -12.63 8.94 -5.11
N PRO A 18 -12.30 7.64 -5.19
CA PRO A 18 -10.94 7.22 -5.49
C PRO A 18 -10.51 7.81 -6.84
N HIS A 19 -9.44 8.59 -6.84
CA HIS A 19 -8.86 9.14 -8.06
C HIS A 19 -7.99 8.07 -8.73
N TYR A 20 -8.50 7.45 -9.80
CA TYR A 20 -7.72 6.52 -10.62
C TYR A 20 -6.75 7.29 -11.53
N ASN A 21 -5.45 7.12 -11.30
CA ASN A 21 -4.44 7.67 -12.18
C ASN A 21 -4.28 6.76 -13.41
N ILE A 22 -4.95 7.09 -14.51
CA ILE A 22 -4.92 6.30 -15.77
C ILE A 22 -3.47 6.05 -16.24
N VAL A 23 -2.59 7.05 -16.10
CA VAL A 23 -1.17 6.92 -16.46
C VAL A 23 -0.48 5.83 -15.65
N HIS A 24 -0.74 5.77 -14.34
CA HIS A 24 -0.18 4.73 -13.49
C HIS A 24 -0.69 3.35 -13.89
N VAL A 25 -1.99 3.20 -14.16
CA VAL A 25 -2.57 1.94 -14.64
C VAL A 25 -1.92 1.48 -15.94
N LEU A 26 -1.71 2.40 -16.89
CA LEU A 26 -1.04 2.09 -18.17
C LEU A 26 0.42 1.67 -17.97
N ILE A 27 1.16 2.34 -17.08
CA ILE A 27 2.56 1.99 -16.77
C ILE A 27 2.61 0.62 -16.11
N SER A 28 1.78 0.36 -15.10
CA SER A 28 1.74 -0.93 -14.39
C SER A 28 1.36 -2.07 -15.35
N TRP A 29 0.43 -1.83 -16.28
CA TRP A 29 0.10 -2.79 -17.33
C TRP A 29 1.27 -3.07 -18.28
N LEU A 30 1.98 -2.03 -18.74
CA LEU A 30 3.16 -2.18 -19.57
C LEU A 30 4.26 -2.95 -18.85
N VAL A 31 4.53 -2.61 -17.59
CA VAL A 31 5.49 -3.31 -16.74
C VAL A 31 5.12 -4.79 -16.60
N ALA A 32 3.86 -5.10 -16.31
CA ALA A 32 3.39 -6.48 -16.23
C ALA A 32 3.58 -7.24 -17.55
N GLY A 33 3.27 -6.62 -18.69
CA GLY A 33 3.48 -7.22 -20.01
C GLY A 33 4.96 -7.48 -20.32
N VAL A 34 5.85 -6.54 -19.99
CA VAL A 34 7.30 -6.72 -20.13
C VAL A 34 7.79 -7.86 -19.23
N SER A 35 7.31 -7.94 -17.99
CA SER A 35 7.67 -9.04 -17.07
C SER A 35 7.26 -10.40 -17.61
N VAL A 36 6.05 -10.53 -18.19
CA VAL A 36 5.60 -11.77 -18.85
C VAL A 36 6.48 -12.11 -20.05
N PHE A 37 6.82 -11.11 -20.87
CA PHE A 37 7.68 -11.30 -22.04
C PHE A 37 9.09 -11.77 -21.64
N VAL A 38 9.67 -11.15 -20.62
CA VAL A 38 10.98 -11.54 -20.06
C VAL A 38 10.94 -12.95 -19.50
N ALA A 39 9.89 -13.30 -18.75
CA ALA A 39 9.77 -14.65 -18.20
C ALA A 39 9.65 -15.72 -19.29
N ALA A 40 8.89 -15.46 -20.36
CA ALA A 40 8.81 -16.36 -21.50
C ALA A 40 10.14 -16.49 -22.28
N ALA A 41 11.02 -15.48 -22.21
CA ALA A 41 12.35 -15.56 -22.82
C ALA A 41 13.35 -16.35 -21.97
N ILE A 42 13.19 -16.37 -20.64
CA ILE A 42 14.11 -17.01 -19.70
C ILE A 42 13.70 -18.45 -19.40
N VAL A 43 12.41 -18.69 -19.20
CA VAL A 43 11.87 -19.96 -18.72
C VAL A 43 11.57 -20.88 -19.91
N PRO A 44 12.25 -22.03 -20.04
CA PRO A 44 11.92 -22.97 -21.09
C PRO A 44 10.50 -23.51 -20.89
N HIS A 45 9.84 -23.93 -21.97
CA HIS A 45 8.45 -24.40 -21.94
C HIS A 45 7.38 -23.35 -21.58
N VAL A 46 7.77 -22.07 -21.61
CA VAL A 46 6.87 -20.93 -21.57
C VAL A 46 7.08 -20.14 -22.85
N SER A 47 6.02 -19.93 -23.62
CA SER A 47 6.11 -19.16 -24.86
C SER A 47 4.97 -18.18 -25.02
N VAL A 48 5.29 -17.05 -25.66
CA VAL A 48 4.36 -16.01 -26.04
C VAL A 48 4.56 -15.72 -27.53
N GLY A 49 3.48 -15.49 -28.28
CA GLY A 49 3.55 -15.28 -29.72
C GLY A 49 4.25 -13.96 -30.12
N GLY A 50 4.31 -13.00 -29.21
CA GLY A 50 5.04 -11.74 -29.35
C GLY A 50 4.78 -10.78 -28.20
N PHE A 51 5.27 -9.55 -28.32
CA PHE A 51 5.10 -8.52 -27.28
C PHE A 51 3.61 -8.14 -27.07
N SER A 52 2.82 -8.05 -28.14
CA SER A 52 1.38 -7.80 -28.06
C SER A 52 0.64 -8.90 -27.31
N ASP A 53 1.07 -10.16 -27.48
CA ASP A 53 0.49 -11.31 -26.81
C ASP A 53 0.85 -11.34 -25.32
N ALA A 54 2.06 -10.89 -24.96
CA ALA A 54 2.46 -10.70 -23.57
C ALA A 54 1.65 -9.60 -22.88
N LEU A 55 1.37 -8.49 -23.57
CA LEU A 55 0.47 -7.44 -23.07
C LEU A 55 -0.96 -7.94 -22.86
N ALA A 56 -1.48 -8.74 -23.80
CA ALA A 56 -2.79 -9.37 -23.68
C ALA A 56 -2.83 -10.38 -22.51
N ALA A 57 -1.78 -11.18 -22.35
CA ALA A 57 -1.63 -12.08 -21.22
C ALA A 57 -1.61 -11.31 -19.88
N ALA A 58 -0.93 -10.17 -19.81
CA ALA A 58 -0.92 -9.31 -18.61
C ALA A 58 -2.33 -8.81 -18.25
N VAL A 59 -3.16 -8.42 -19.23
CA VAL A 59 -4.57 -8.05 -18.96
C VAL A 59 -5.35 -9.23 -18.39
N LEU A 60 -5.17 -10.43 -18.98
CA LEU A 60 -5.87 -11.63 -18.53
C LEU A 60 -5.45 -12.01 -17.11
N ILE A 61 -4.15 -11.97 -16.81
CA ILE A 61 -3.61 -12.21 -15.46
C ILE A 61 -4.15 -11.18 -14.48
N ALA A 62 -4.19 -9.89 -14.85
CA ALA A 62 -4.78 -8.85 -14.01
C ALA A 62 -6.27 -9.09 -13.72
N ALA A 63 -7.04 -9.53 -14.72
CA ALA A 63 -8.43 -9.91 -14.54
C ALA A 63 -8.60 -11.12 -13.59
N LEU A 64 -7.75 -12.14 -13.73
CA LEU A 64 -7.72 -13.28 -12.82
C LEU A 64 -7.33 -12.85 -11.39
N ASN A 65 -6.38 -11.91 -11.26
CA ASN A 65 -5.94 -11.34 -9.98
C ASN A 65 -7.01 -10.48 -9.29
N ALA A 66 -7.99 -9.96 -10.02
CA ALA A 66 -9.13 -9.26 -9.42
C ALA A 66 -10.15 -10.22 -8.77
N VAL A 67 -10.14 -11.51 -9.15
CA VAL A 67 -11.18 -12.48 -8.76
C VAL A 67 -10.64 -13.58 -7.84
N LEU A 68 -9.49 -14.18 -8.18
CA LEU A 68 -8.98 -15.36 -7.48
C LEU A 68 -8.46 -15.05 -6.05
N PRO A 69 -7.66 -14.00 -5.80
CA PRO A 69 -7.19 -13.71 -4.45
C PRO A 69 -8.32 -13.46 -3.44
N PRO A 70 -9.40 -12.71 -3.75
CA PRO A 70 -10.55 -12.59 -2.85
C PRO A 70 -11.21 -13.93 -2.50
N ILE A 71 -11.41 -14.80 -3.50
CA ILE A 71 -12.00 -16.14 -3.28
C ILE A 71 -11.10 -16.97 -2.36
N VAL A 72 -9.80 -16.97 -2.63
CA VAL A 72 -8.85 -17.73 -1.82
C VAL A 72 -8.73 -17.13 -0.42
N ALA A 73 -8.75 -15.80 -0.27
CA ALA A 73 -8.71 -15.11 1.02
C ALA A 73 -9.92 -15.48 1.90
N ALA A 74 -11.11 -15.57 1.31
CA ALA A 74 -12.32 -16.03 2.01
C ALA A 74 -12.16 -17.47 2.55
N LEU A 75 -11.32 -18.30 1.92
CA LEU A 75 -11.04 -19.68 2.33
C LEU A 75 -9.87 -19.79 3.34
N ARG A 76 -9.02 -18.75 3.48
CA ARG A 76 -7.75 -18.75 4.25
C ARG A 76 -7.90 -18.52 5.77
N LEU A 77 -9.11 -18.34 6.29
CA LEU A 77 -9.36 -17.86 7.66
C LEU A 77 -8.74 -18.67 8.85
N PRO A 78 -8.23 -19.92 8.72
CA PRO A 78 -7.55 -20.59 9.85
C PRO A 78 -6.01 -20.80 9.81
N PHE A 79 -5.24 -20.52 8.73
CA PHE A 79 -3.83 -21.01 8.64
C PHE A 79 -2.80 -20.04 8.00
N THR A 80 -2.54 -18.88 8.61
CA THR A 80 -2.00 -17.69 7.90
C THR A 80 -0.48 -17.60 7.68
N LEU A 81 0.40 -18.05 8.58
CA LEU A 81 1.81 -17.59 8.52
C LEU A 81 2.72 -18.32 7.51
N ALA A 82 2.84 -19.65 7.58
CA ALA A 82 3.72 -20.39 6.66
C ALA A 82 3.03 -20.68 5.31
N LEU A 83 1.71 -20.88 5.33
CA LEU A 83 0.94 -21.20 4.15
C LEU A 83 0.79 -19.98 3.23
N GLY A 84 0.80 -18.76 3.77
CA GLY A 84 0.55 -17.53 3.02
C GLY A 84 1.47 -17.34 1.82
N PHE A 85 2.80 -17.41 2.03
CA PHE A 85 3.79 -17.24 0.96
C PHE A 85 3.67 -18.32 -0.12
N VAL A 86 3.67 -19.60 0.29
CA VAL A 86 3.55 -20.74 -0.64
C VAL A 86 2.25 -20.66 -1.42
N LEU A 87 1.16 -20.28 -0.76
CA LEU A 87 -0.15 -20.19 -1.39
C LEU A 87 -0.27 -19.05 -2.38
N VAL A 88 0.39 -17.90 -2.15
CA VAL A 88 0.49 -16.82 -3.15
C VAL A 88 1.27 -17.32 -4.37
N LEU A 89 2.41 -17.97 -4.16
CA LEU A 89 3.23 -18.48 -5.26
C LEU A 89 2.49 -19.53 -6.11
N VAL A 90 1.79 -20.46 -5.45
CA VAL A 90 0.93 -21.44 -6.11
C VAL A 90 -0.22 -20.75 -6.84
N LEU A 91 -0.81 -19.71 -6.26
CA LEU A 91 -1.90 -18.96 -6.88
C LEU A 91 -1.44 -18.26 -8.17
N ASP A 92 -0.28 -17.62 -8.16
CA ASP A 92 0.29 -16.97 -9.34
C ASP A 92 0.59 -17.99 -10.45
N ALA A 93 1.11 -19.17 -10.09
CA ALA A 93 1.34 -20.27 -11.03
C ALA A 93 0.01 -20.78 -11.63
N VAL A 94 -1.01 -20.94 -10.79
CA VAL A 94 -2.37 -21.34 -11.24
C VAL A 94 -2.97 -20.28 -12.15
N MET A 95 -2.79 -18.99 -11.87
CA MET A 95 -3.22 -17.90 -12.75
C MET A 95 -2.57 -17.99 -14.12
N LEU A 96 -1.25 -18.23 -14.18
CA LEU A 96 -0.53 -18.40 -15.46
C LEU A 96 -1.01 -19.62 -16.24
N LEU A 97 -1.24 -20.75 -15.57
CA LEU A 97 -1.83 -21.92 -16.20
C LEU A 97 -3.23 -21.61 -16.73
N LEU A 98 -4.09 -20.99 -15.93
CA LEU A 98 -5.44 -20.62 -16.35
C LEU A 98 -5.40 -19.67 -17.55
N ALA A 99 -4.53 -18.66 -17.52
CA ALA A 99 -4.33 -17.75 -18.64
C ALA A 99 -3.91 -18.51 -19.92
N SER A 100 -3.01 -19.49 -19.78
CA SER A 100 -2.59 -20.35 -20.90
C SER A 100 -3.71 -21.25 -21.44
N HIS A 101 -4.63 -21.71 -20.57
CA HIS A 101 -5.76 -22.54 -20.98
C HIS A 101 -6.87 -21.72 -21.64
N ILE A 102 -7.12 -20.49 -21.17
CA ILE A 102 -8.14 -19.60 -21.71
C ILE A 102 -7.75 -19.12 -23.10
N THR A 103 -6.50 -18.71 -23.30
CA THR A 103 -6.01 -18.22 -24.59
C THR A 103 -4.69 -18.89 -24.95
N THR A 104 -4.79 -20.05 -25.60
CA THR A 104 -3.62 -20.82 -26.08
C THR A 104 -2.76 -20.06 -27.10
N ARG A 105 -3.31 -18.99 -27.70
CA ARG A 105 -2.62 -18.15 -28.67
C ARG A 105 -1.69 -17.12 -28.02
N THR A 106 -2.03 -16.61 -26.83
CA THR A 106 -1.29 -15.50 -26.23
C THR A 106 -0.14 -15.97 -25.35
N ILE A 107 -0.39 -16.97 -24.50
CA ILE A 107 0.61 -17.57 -23.64
C ILE A 107 0.43 -19.08 -23.61
N ARG A 108 1.52 -19.82 -23.71
CA ARG A 108 1.55 -21.26 -23.59
C ARG A 108 2.49 -21.65 -22.47
N VAL A 109 1.98 -22.44 -21.53
CA VAL A 109 2.74 -22.99 -20.41
C VAL A 109 2.48 -24.50 -20.35
N ASP A 110 3.53 -25.31 -20.44
CA ASP A 110 3.36 -26.75 -20.60
C ASP A 110 2.87 -27.47 -19.33
N ASN A 111 3.33 -27.07 -18.14
CA ASN A 111 2.93 -27.71 -16.88
C ASN A 111 3.03 -26.76 -15.67
N PHE A 112 2.53 -27.22 -14.52
CA PHE A 112 2.52 -26.46 -13.27
C PHE A 112 3.90 -26.02 -12.79
N TRP A 113 4.93 -26.87 -12.91
CA TRP A 113 6.28 -26.52 -12.45
C TRP A 113 6.90 -25.40 -13.29
N TRP A 114 6.65 -25.41 -14.61
CA TRP A 114 7.05 -24.32 -15.49
C TRP A 114 6.25 -23.04 -15.21
N ALA A 115 4.96 -23.15 -14.90
CA ALA A 115 4.14 -22.01 -14.47
C ALA A 115 4.65 -21.40 -13.15
N LEU A 116 5.07 -22.24 -12.21
CA LEU A 116 5.63 -21.82 -10.93
C LEU A 116 6.98 -21.11 -11.12
N LEU A 117 7.85 -21.64 -11.97
CA LEU A 117 9.11 -20.97 -12.28
C LEU A 117 8.86 -19.64 -13.01
N ALA A 118 7.91 -19.62 -13.94
CA ALA A 118 7.51 -18.41 -14.65
C ALA A 118 6.95 -17.34 -13.71
N SER A 119 6.08 -17.69 -12.76
CA SER A 119 5.54 -16.71 -11.80
C SER A 119 6.64 -16.07 -10.96
N VAL A 120 7.63 -16.85 -10.50
CA VAL A 120 8.81 -16.30 -9.79
C VAL A 120 9.56 -15.31 -10.68
N VAL A 121 9.84 -15.66 -11.93
CA VAL A 121 10.59 -14.79 -12.86
C VAL A 121 9.79 -13.54 -13.21
N ILE A 122 8.48 -13.65 -13.39
CA ILE A 122 7.57 -12.51 -13.61
C ILE A 122 7.64 -11.56 -12.42
N SER A 123 7.44 -12.06 -11.20
CA SER A 123 7.44 -11.25 -9.98
C SER A 123 8.80 -10.59 -9.75
N ALA A 124 9.91 -11.29 -10.01
CA ALA A 124 11.25 -10.73 -9.92
C ALA A 124 11.48 -9.63 -10.98
N SER A 125 11.05 -9.85 -12.22
CA SER A 125 11.15 -8.88 -13.30
C SER A 125 10.32 -7.63 -12.99
N MET A 126 9.11 -7.83 -12.48
CA MET A 126 8.20 -6.76 -12.09
C MET A 126 8.80 -5.90 -10.99
N LEU A 127 9.36 -6.52 -9.94
CA LEU A 127 10.06 -5.81 -8.87
C LEU A 127 11.19 -4.91 -9.41
N VAL A 128 12.04 -5.45 -10.29
CA VAL A 128 13.14 -4.69 -10.89
C VAL A 128 12.62 -3.53 -11.74
N LEU A 129 11.62 -3.78 -12.58
CA LEU A 129 11.04 -2.75 -13.45
C LEU A 129 10.33 -1.66 -12.64
N GLU A 130 9.58 -2.00 -11.60
CA GLU A 130 8.92 -1.02 -10.73
C GLU A 130 9.93 -0.10 -10.03
N VAL A 131 11.07 -0.64 -9.60
CA VAL A 131 12.18 0.15 -9.04
C VAL A 131 12.78 1.09 -10.10
N ILE A 132 12.99 0.61 -11.32
CA ILE A 132 13.55 1.42 -12.42
C ILE A 132 12.59 2.53 -12.85
N PHE A 133 11.31 2.21 -13.01
CA PHE A 133 10.30 3.17 -13.47
C PHE A 133 9.80 4.08 -12.35
N GLY A 134 10.22 3.86 -11.11
CA GLY A 134 9.68 4.57 -9.95
C GLY A 134 8.16 4.44 -9.89
N ALA A 135 7.60 3.30 -10.31
CA ALA A 135 6.14 3.11 -10.36
C ALA A 135 5.56 2.94 -8.94
N ASN A 136 6.40 2.60 -7.95
CA ASN A 136 6.01 2.40 -6.55
C ASN A 136 5.97 3.71 -5.71
N ASP A 137 5.82 4.87 -6.35
CA ASP A 137 5.99 6.20 -5.73
C ASP A 137 4.73 6.74 -5.02
N ASP A 138 3.92 5.88 -4.38
CA ASP A 138 2.72 6.30 -3.63
C ASP A 138 3.07 7.11 -2.36
N ASP A 139 4.18 6.78 -1.68
CA ASP A 139 4.66 7.54 -0.53
C ASP A 139 5.15 8.94 -0.93
N THR A 140 5.74 9.07 -2.11
CA THR A 140 6.23 10.36 -2.62
C THR A 140 5.10 11.24 -3.14
N TYR A 141 3.99 10.67 -3.63
CA TYR A 141 2.77 11.42 -3.95
C TYR A 141 2.16 12.06 -2.71
N SER A 142 2.05 11.30 -1.62
CA SER A 142 1.55 11.79 -0.32
C SER A 142 2.34 12.99 0.18
N LEU A 143 3.67 12.92 0.15
CA LEU A 143 4.54 14.04 0.55
C LEU A 143 4.47 15.23 -0.42
N ARG A 144 4.34 15.01 -1.74
CA ARG A 144 4.18 16.10 -2.73
C ARG A 144 2.81 16.78 -2.60
N VAL A 145 1.75 16.03 -2.29
CA VAL A 145 0.40 16.55 -2.05
C VAL A 145 0.33 17.28 -0.72
N ILE A 146 0.87 16.72 0.37
CA ILE A 146 0.98 17.40 1.67
C ILE A 146 1.75 18.71 1.52
N ARG A 147 2.90 18.71 0.84
CA ARG A 147 3.67 19.93 0.56
C ARG A 147 2.90 20.92 -0.33
N ARG A 148 2.12 20.45 -1.29
CA ARG A 148 1.31 21.31 -2.18
C ARG A 148 0.10 21.90 -1.46
N ILE A 149 -0.53 21.16 -0.56
CA ILE A 149 -1.60 21.65 0.33
C ILE A 149 -1.01 22.66 1.31
N ALA A 150 0.13 22.35 1.94
CA ALA A 150 0.84 23.29 2.83
C ALA A 150 1.29 24.58 2.11
N ARG A 151 1.60 24.52 0.81
CA ARG A 151 1.90 25.70 -0.01
C ARG A 151 0.65 26.45 -0.53
N ARG A 152 -0.50 25.78 -0.66
CA ARG A 152 -1.76 26.36 -1.14
C ARG A 152 -2.65 26.88 -0.03
N GLN A 153 -2.57 26.31 1.17
CA GLN A 153 -2.97 26.99 2.39
C GLN A 153 -2.02 28.18 2.49
N GLY A 154 -2.52 29.37 2.17
CA GLY A 154 -1.75 30.61 2.32
C GLY A 154 -1.08 30.64 3.69
N GLY A 155 0.10 31.25 3.76
CA GLY A 155 1.00 31.20 4.92
C GLY A 155 0.23 31.20 6.23
N ALA A 156 0.55 30.22 7.09
CA ALA A 156 -0.16 29.89 8.33
C ALA A 156 -0.90 31.10 8.90
N ALA A 157 -2.24 31.04 8.92
CA ALA A 157 -3.05 32.09 9.51
C ALA A 157 -2.61 32.28 10.96
N ARG A 158 -1.79 33.31 11.19
CA ARG A 158 -1.23 33.61 12.49
C ARG A 158 -2.38 34.22 13.29
N THR A 159 -2.92 33.44 14.21
CA THR A 159 -3.94 33.90 15.15
C THR A 159 -3.27 34.07 16.50
N ASP A 160 -3.47 35.24 17.10
CA ASP A 160 -3.09 35.49 18.51
C ASP A 160 -4.19 35.01 19.47
N THR A 161 -5.26 34.39 18.93
CA THR A 161 -6.31 33.77 19.73
C THR A 161 -5.79 32.44 20.31
N PRO A 162 -5.87 32.22 21.63
CA PRO A 162 -5.50 30.94 22.23
C PRO A 162 -6.29 29.78 21.59
N GLY A 163 -5.59 28.74 21.14
CA GLY A 163 -6.16 27.55 20.54
C GLY A 163 -5.63 26.28 21.21
N ILE A 164 -6.28 25.15 20.94
CA ILE A 164 -5.86 23.84 21.44
C ILE A 164 -5.26 23.06 20.27
N VAL A 165 -4.08 22.48 20.48
CA VAL A 165 -3.45 21.52 19.55
C VAL A 165 -3.59 20.12 20.13
N PHE A 166 -4.27 19.25 19.41
CA PHE A 166 -4.29 17.82 19.71
C PHE A 166 -3.26 17.12 18.82
N LEU A 167 -2.34 16.39 19.45
CA LEU A 167 -1.33 15.56 18.79
C LEU A 167 -1.53 14.12 19.26
N GLU A 168 -1.91 13.25 18.35
CA GLU A 168 -2.04 11.81 18.58
C GLU A 168 -0.78 11.11 18.08
N ILE A 169 -0.21 10.23 18.92
CA ILE A 169 0.91 9.37 18.55
C ILE A 169 0.40 7.94 18.69
N ASP A 170 0.13 7.31 17.55
CA ASP A 170 -0.40 5.95 17.52
C ASP A 170 0.53 4.96 18.24
N GLY A 171 -0.06 4.08 19.05
CA GLY A 171 0.65 3.08 19.84
C GLY A 171 1.52 3.61 21.00
N LEU A 172 1.49 4.91 21.31
CA LEU A 172 2.30 5.47 22.40
C LEU A 172 1.63 5.26 23.77
N ALA A 173 1.83 4.08 24.34
CA ALA A 173 1.42 3.81 25.72
C ALA A 173 2.27 4.61 26.73
N ARG A 174 1.67 4.98 27.86
CA ARG A 174 2.35 5.70 28.96
C ARG A 174 3.70 5.07 29.38
N PRO A 175 3.81 3.74 29.56
CA PRO A 175 5.09 3.12 29.92
C PRO A 175 6.17 3.24 28.84
N VAL A 176 5.76 3.30 27.56
CA VAL A 176 6.68 3.49 26.43
C VAL A 176 7.25 4.90 26.46
N LEU A 177 6.40 5.91 26.66
CA LEU A 177 6.84 7.30 26.77
C LEU A 177 7.74 7.53 27.99
N GLN A 178 7.38 6.97 29.16
CA GLN A 178 8.20 7.08 30.37
C GLN A 178 9.59 6.44 30.18
N ARG A 179 9.66 5.28 29.52
CA ARG A 179 10.92 4.62 29.19
C ARG A 179 11.74 5.49 28.23
N ALA A 180 11.12 6.04 27.18
CA ALA A 180 11.78 6.92 26.23
C ALA A 180 12.34 8.19 26.89
N ILE A 181 11.61 8.79 27.84
CA ILE A 181 12.07 9.93 28.64
C ILE A 181 13.29 9.53 29.49
N ARG A 182 13.18 8.43 30.24
CA ARG A 182 14.25 7.93 31.12
C ARG A 182 15.53 7.60 30.35
N ASP A 183 15.38 7.00 29.18
CA ASP A 183 16.49 6.55 28.34
C ASP A 183 17.06 7.70 27.47
N GLY A 184 16.54 8.93 27.61
CA GLY A 184 17.06 10.13 26.92
C GLY A 184 16.57 10.30 25.48
N ASN A 185 15.62 9.48 25.02
CA ASN A 185 15.06 9.52 23.66
C ASN A 185 13.97 10.59 23.47
N ALA A 186 13.42 11.14 24.55
CA ALA A 186 12.39 12.19 24.52
C ALA A 186 12.77 13.43 25.35
N PRO A 187 13.89 14.12 25.05
CA PRO A 187 14.46 15.16 25.91
C PRO A 187 13.59 16.41 26.02
N HIS A 188 12.85 16.78 24.96
CA HIS A 188 11.93 17.93 25.02
C HIS A 188 10.77 17.67 25.96
N MET A 189 10.14 16.50 25.85
CA MET A 189 9.03 16.10 26.73
C MET A 189 9.50 15.97 28.18
N ALA A 190 10.71 15.44 28.41
CA ALA A 190 11.35 15.43 29.73
C ALA A 190 11.45 16.86 30.31
N SER A 191 11.98 17.80 29.53
CA SER A 191 12.14 19.19 29.96
C SER A 191 10.81 19.88 30.26
N TRP A 192 9.72 19.52 29.57
CA TRP A 192 8.39 20.09 29.82
C TRP A 192 7.80 19.65 31.15
N LEU A 193 8.01 18.39 31.51
CA LEU A 193 7.60 17.81 32.80
C LEU A 193 8.45 18.39 33.94
N GLU A 194 9.77 18.47 33.76
CA GLU A 194 10.68 19.05 34.76
C GLU A 194 10.39 20.52 35.07
N ARG A 195 10.07 21.31 34.05
CA ARG A 195 9.71 22.73 34.21
C ARG A 195 8.29 22.94 34.74
N GLY A 196 7.50 21.87 34.92
CA GLY A 196 6.10 21.95 35.36
C GLY A 196 5.16 22.64 34.35
N THR A 197 5.62 22.84 33.11
CA THR A 197 4.79 23.47 32.05
C THR A 197 3.72 22.53 31.51
N HIS A 198 3.93 21.22 31.64
CA HIS A 198 3.03 20.17 31.16
C HIS A 198 2.92 19.07 32.22
N ARG A 199 1.81 18.34 32.19
CA ARG A 199 1.58 17.16 33.03
C ARG A 199 1.38 15.93 32.14
N LEU A 200 1.92 14.81 32.59
CA LEU A 200 1.67 13.51 31.97
C LEU A 200 0.48 12.86 32.65
N ASP A 201 -0.68 12.92 31.99
CA ASP A 201 -1.90 12.24 32.42
C ASP A 201 -2.13 10.95 31.64
N GLU A 202 -2.64 9.94 32.33
CA GLU A 202 -3.04 8.68 31.74
C GLU A 202 -4.51 8.77 31.32
N TRP A 203 -4.80 8.28 30.12
CA TRP A 203 -6.14 8.15 29.62
C TRP A 203 -6.35 6.71 29.20
N GLU A 204 -7.35 6.05 29.80
CA GLU A 204 -7.78 4.72 29.43
C GLU A 204 -9.07 4.86 28.61
N PRO A 205 -9.10 4.41 27.34
CA PRO A 205 -10.30 4.48 26.54
C PRO A 205 -11.35 3.48 27.06
N ASP A 206 -12.61 3.91 27.18
CA ASP A 206 -13.74 3.07 27.62
C ASP A 206 -14.11 1.93 26.63
N LEU A 207 -13.52 1.95 25.44
CA LEU A 207 -13.75 0.99 24.35
C LEU A 207 -12.43 0.41 23.85
N SER A 208 -12.50 -0.75 23.17
CA SER A 208 -11.34 -1.43 22.59
C SER A 208 -10.42 -0.46 21.83
N SER A 209 -9.15 -0.41 22.23
CA SER A 209 -8.11 0.42 21.61
C SER A 209 -7.54 -0.19 20.31
N GLN A 210 -8.33 -1.02 19.60
CA GLN A 210 -7.95 -1.57 18.31
C GLN A 210 -8.37 -0.62 17.20
N THR A 211 -7.41 -0.22 16.38
CA THR A 211 -7.68 0.34 15.05
C THR A 211 -8.26 -0.80 14.20
N GLY A 212 -9.55 -0.74 13.92
CA GLY A 212 -10.24 -1.66 12.99
C GLY A 212 -9.94 -1.34 11.53
#